data_AF-A0AAU2U7L4-F1
#
_entry.id   AF-A0AAU2U7L4-F1
#
_cell.length_a   1.000
_cell.length_b   1.000
_cell.length_c   1.000
_cell.angle_alpha   90.00
_cell.angle_beta   90.00
_cell.angle_gamma   90.00
#
_symmetry.space_group_name_H-M   'P 1'
#
loop_
_entity.id
_entity.type
_entity.pdbx_description
1 polymer ?
#
loop_
_entity_poly.entity_id
_entity_poly.type
_entity_poly.pdbx_seq_one_letter_code
_entity_poly.pdbx_strand_id
1 'polypeptide(L)'
;MNFRSELVFVRAFYQDIARWAADDPARWAPWVAPCPIKANECAAKKSRSGVKSRMDQRTRTQLPLLPALLRAVDRQRKDAEARITAARATPAGGRFLVAGEEFERCGSGQARRVYVTEVAAGRRRNLTHEEEAAFWSWATVEVLRHTGIRIEEMLELTHHSFIAYTLPTTGEVVPMLQVAPSKTDSERLLLVSPELAEVLTAVIFRVRAGNAALPLVSAYDVFEQTWSPPMPFLFQRRYGTEDRPLTRSFIRECLVATSQSAQITVAGDPLEWRPTTSEGSS
;
A
#
# COMPACT_ATOMS: atom_id res chain seq x y z
N MET A 1 15.28 3.96 -15.66
CA MET A 1 15.60 5.25 -16.29
C MET A 1 14.43 5.65 -17.17
N ASN A 2 13.87 6.84 -16.98
CA ASN A 2 12.72 7.33 -17.73
C ASN A 2 13.24 8.22 -18.86
N PHE A 3 13.28 7.68 -20.08
CA PHE A 3 13.77 8.37 -21.28
C PHE A 3 13.18 9.79 -21.46
N ARG A 4 11.93 10.02 -21.04
CA ARG A 4 11.31 11.35 -21.13
C ARG A 4 11.79 12.33 -20.06
N SER A 5 12.16 11.88 -18.86
CA SER A 5 12.74 12.78 -17.85
C SER A 5 14.11 13.27 -18.31
N GLU A 6 14.89 12.40 -18.95
CA GLU A 6 16.19 12.77 -19.54
C GLU A 6 16.03 13.84 -20.64
N LEU A 7 15.00 13.72 -21.49
CA LEU A 7 14.69 14.73 -22.50
C LEU A 7 14.29 16.09 -21.88
N VAL A 8 13.60 16.10 -20.73
CA VAL A 8 13.27 17.33 -20.01
C VAL A 8 14.52 17.98 -19.43
N PHE A 9 15.43 17.21 -18.83
CA PHE A 9 16.70 17.74 -18.30
C PHE A 9 17.59 18.32 -19.39
N VAL A 10 17.73 17.61 -20.52
CA VAL A 10 18.51 18.11 -21.66
C VAL A 10 17.87 19.39 -22.20
N ARG A 11 16.54 19.46 -22.32
CA ARG A 11 15.88 20.70 -22.77
C ARG A 11 16.08 21.86 -21.80
N ALA A 12 15.95 21.63 -20.49
CA ALA A 12 16.16 22.64 -19.46
C ALA A 12 17.60 23.19 -19.51
N PHE A 13 18.60 22.31 -19.63
CA PHE A 13 20.01 22.70 -19.73
C PHE A 13 20.29 23.66 -20.91
N TYR A 14 19.76 23.35 -22.11
CA TYR A 14 19.91 24.24 -23.27
C TYR A 14 19.17 25.58 -23.08
N GLN A 15 18.04 25.58 -22.37
CA GLN A 15 17.29 26.80 -22.05
C GLN A 15 18.00 27.64 -21.00
N ASP A 16 18.63 27.03 -20.00
CA ASP A 16 19.40 27.71 -18.96
C ASP A 16 20.63 28.41 -19.56
N ILE A 17 21.36 27.75 -20.46
CA ILE A 17 22.49 28.38 -21.17
C ILE A 17 22.02 29.56 -22.03
N ALA A 18 20.92 29.39 -22.77
CA ALA A 18 20.35 30.48 -23.57
C ALA A 18 19.88 31.65 -22.69
N ARG A 19 19.38 31.37 -21.48
CA ARG A 19 18.99 32.40 -20.51
C ARG A 19 20.20 33.11 -19.92
N TRP A 20 21.22 32.39 -19.48
CA TRP A 20 22.45 32.97 -18.95
C TRP A 20 23.22 33.81 -19.96
N ALA A 21 23.13 33.46 -21.25
CA ALA A 21 23.70 34.28 -22.33
C ALA A 21 22.95 35.60 -22.56
N ALA A 22 21.68 35.70 -22.17
CA ALA A 22 20.98 36.98 -22.17
C ALA A 22 21.43 37.89 -21.01
N ASP A 23 21.83 37.28 -19.88
CA ASP A 23 22.22 37.99 -18.66
C ASP A 23 23.74 38.35 -18.63
N ASP A 24 24.62 37.46 -19.10
CA ASP A 24 26.08 37.67 -19.24
C ASP A 24 26.58 37.11 -20.59
N PRO A 25 26.45 37.90 -21.68
CA PRO A 25 26.79 37.44 -23.02
C PRO A 25 28.28 37.14 -23.21
N ALA A 26 29.17 37.87 -22.54
CA ALA A 26 30.61 37.72 -22.71
C ALA A 26 31.10 36.32 -22.28
N ARG A 27 30.41 35.72 -21.30
CA ARG A 27 30.74 34.40 -20.76
C ARG A 27 29.98 33.28 -21.46
N TRP A 28 28.69 33.47 -21.75
CA TRP A 28 27.81 32.35 -22.12
C TRP A 28 27.41 32.32 -23.59
N ALA A 29 27.52 33.43 -24.35
CA ALA A 29 27.12 33.47 -25.76
C ALA A 29 27.83 32.44 -26.66
N PRO A 30 29.14 32.15 -26.48
CA PRO A 30 29.82 31.12 -27.30
C PRO A 30 29.26 29.70 -27.13
N TRP A 31 28.53 29.45 -26.04
CA TRP A 31 28.02 28.13 -25.68
C TRP A 31 26.53 27.94 -26.03
N VAL A 32 25.86 28.99 -26.52
CA VAL A 32 24.44 28.92 -26.90
C VAL A 32 24.28 28.10 -28.18
N ALA A 33 23.41 27.09 -28.12
CA ALA A 33 23.02 26.31 -29.29
C ALA A 33 21.50 26.06 -29.28
N PRO A 34 20.86 25.90 -30.46
CA PRO A 34 19.46 25.49 -30.52
C PRO A 34 19.25 24.15 -29.80
N CYS A 35 18.24 24.09 -28.93
CA CYS A 35 17.91 22.84 -28.24
C CYS A 35 17.45 21.78 -29.26
N PRO A 36 18.05 20.57 -29.26
CA PRO A 36 17.68 19.51 -30.20
C PRO A 36 16.30 18.88 -29.91
N ILE A 37 15.73 19.13 -28.73
CA ILE A 37 14.48 18.54 -28.25
C ILE A 37 13.35 19.54 -28.45
N LYS A 38 12.29 19.15 -29.14
CA LYS A 38 11.13 20.04 -29.39
C LYS A 38 10.20 20.10 -28.18
N ALA A 39 9.49 21.22 -28.00
CA ALA A 39 8.58 21.39 -26.86
C ALA A 39 7.45 20.33 -26.81
N ASN A 40 7.01 19.83 -27.96
CA ASN A 40 6.01 18.77 -28.07
C ASN A 40 6.54 17.37 -27.69
N GLU A 41 7.86 17.15 -27.74
CA GLU A 41 8.50 15.90 -27.32
C GLU A 41 8.58 15.82 -25.78
N CYS A 42 8.59 16.99 -25.11
CA CYS A 42 8.44 17.11 -23.66
C CYS A 42 6.97 17.18 -23.18
N ALA A 43 5.99 17.23 -24.10
CA ALA A 43 4.59 17.47 -23.75
C ALA A 43 3.97 16.25 -23.06
N ALA A 44 3.90 16.31 -21.73
CA ALA A 44 3.31 15.25 -20.91
C ALA A 44 1.77 15.23 -20.95
N LYS A 45 1.09 16.27 -21.45
CA LYS A 45 -0.38 16.42 -21.41
C LYS A 45 -1.15 15.23 -21.99
N LYS A 46 -0.74 14.72 -23.16
CA LYS A 46 -1.38 13.54 -23.80
C LYS A 46 -1.13 12.25 -23.02
N SER A 47 0.08 12.10 -22.45
CA SER A 47 0.44 10.96 -21.59
C SER A 47 -0.37 10.97 -20.30
N ARG A 48 -0.46 12.12 -19.64
CA ARG A 48 -1.23 12.35 -18.39
C ARG A 48 -2.73 12.14 -18.60
N SER A 49 -3.28 12.71 -19.66
CA SER A 49 -4.68 12.47 -20.06
C SER A 49 -4.94 10.99 -20.36
N GLY A 50 -4.02 10.30 -21.03
CA GLY A 50 -4.10 8.86 -21.27
C GLY A 50 -4.01 8.02 -19.99
N VAL A 51 -3.14 8.39 -19.03
CA VAL A 51 -3.04 7.74 -17.72
C VAL A 51 -4.34 7.92 -16.94
N LYS A 52 -4.85 9.16 -16.85
CA LYS A 52 -6.13 9.48 -16.21
C LYS A 52 -7.29 8.71 -16.85
N SER A 53 -7.38 8.70 -18.17
CA SER A 53 -8.43 7.95 -18.89
C SER A 53 -8.37 6.44 -18.60
N ARG A 54 -7.17 5.84 -18.57
CA ARG A 54 -7.01 4.43 -18.18
C ARG A 54 -7.37 4.18 -16.71
N MET A 55 -7.03 5.10 -15.81
CA MET A 55 -7.42 5.03 -14.40
C MET A 55 -8.94 5.11 -14.25
N ASP A 56 -9.59 6.09 -14.89
CA ASP A 56 -11.04 6.30 -14.84
C ASP A 56 -11.78 5.08 -15.43
N GLN A 57 -11.31 4.52 -16.55
CA GLN A 57 -11.87 3.30 -17.14
C GLN A 57 -11.72 2.10 -16.19
N ARG A 58 -10.54 1.93 -15.58
CA ARG A 58 -10.29 0.84 -14.63
C ARG A 58 -11.20 0.95 -13.40
N THR A 59 -11.35 2.15 -12.84
CA THR A 59 -12.27 2.39 -11.72
C THR A 59 -13.70 2.03 -12.10
N ARG A 60 -14.17 2.45 -13.29
CA ARG A 60 -15.52 2.10 -13.78
C ARG A 60 -15.72 0.59 -13.94
N THR A 61 -14.73 -0.13 -14.44
CA THR A 61 -14.80 -1.59 -14.62
C THR A 61 -14.72 -2.35 -13.29
N GLN A 62 -13.98 -1.84 -12.30
CA GLN A 62 -13.74 -2.53 -11.03
C GLN A 62 -14.77 -2.20 -9.95
N LEU A 63 -15.45 -1.05 -10.03
CA LEU A 63 -16.43 -0.61 -9.03
C LEU A 63 -17.55 -1.63 -8.75
N PRO A 64 -18.14 -2.31 -9.76
CA PRO A 64 -19.15 -3.34 -9.51
C PRO A 64 -18.62 -4.57 -8.74
N LEU A 65 -17.31 -4.80 -8.75
CA LEU A 65 -16.66 -5.94 -8.08
C LEU A 65 -16.32 -5.66 -6.61
N LEU A 66 -16.38 -4.40 -6.18
CA LEU A 66 -16.01 -4.02 -4.81
C LEU A 66 -16.79 -4.80 -3.73
N PRO A 67 -18.11 -5.04 -3.83
CA PRO A 67 -18.82 -5.86 -2.85
C PRO A 67 -18.34 -7.31 -2.80
N ALA A 68 -17.93 -7.88 -3.94
CA ALA A 68 -17.40 -9.24 -4.00
C ALA A 68 -16.00 -9.31 -3.36
N LEU A 69 -15.16 -8.30 -3.63
CA LEU A 69 -13.85 -8.16 -2.98
C LEU A 69 -13.97 -8.06 -1.47
N LEU A 70 -14.88 -7.21 -0.97
CA LEU A 70 -15.07 -7.02 0.48
C LEU A 70 -15.44 -8.34 1.18
N ARG A 71 -16.39 -9.09 0.60
CA ARG A 71 -16.74 -10.42 1.12
C ARG A 71 -15.58 -11.41 1.04
N ALA A 72 -14.78 -11.34 -0.01
CA ALA A 72 -13.64 -12.22 -0.21
C ALA A 72 -12.52 -11.96 0.80
N VAL A 73 -12.13 -10.70 1.02
CA VAL A 73 -11.07 -10.36 1.99
C VAL A 73 -11.49 -10.67 3.42
N ASP A 74 -12.76 -10.42 3.79
CA ASP A 74 -13.27 -10.74 5.13
C ASP A 74 -13.31 -12.27 5.36
N ARG A 75 -13.83 -13.03 4.39
CA ARG A 75 -13.83 -14.50 4.47
C ARG A 75 -12.42 -15.06 4.55
N GLN A 76 -11.51 -14.59 3.69
CA GLN A 76 -10.13 -15.07 3.68
C GLN A 76 -9.42 -14.77 5.00
N ARG A 77 -9.65 -13.58 5.59
CA ARG A 77 -9.13 -13.23 6.92
C ARG A 77 -9.63 -14.21 7.98
N LYS A 78 -10.95 -14.46 8.04
CA LYS A 78 -11.57 -15.37 9.01
C LYS A 78 -11.08 -16.82 8.86
N ASP A 79 -10.99 -17.30 7.62
CA ASP A 79 -10.51 -18.66 7.34
C ASP A 79 -9.03 -18.82 7.71
N ALA A 80 -8.19 -17.83 7.40
CA ALA A 80 -6.77 -17.85 7.75
C ALA A 80 -6.56 -17.78 9.27
N GLU A 81 -7.35 -16.95 9.97
CA GLU A 81 -7.37 -16.84 11.43
C GLU A 81 -7.80 -18.16 12.10
N ALA A 82 -8.84 -18.81 11.59
CA ALA A 82 -9.28 -20.12 12.08
C ALA A 82 -8.18 -21.19 11.91
N ARG A 83 -7.56 -21.26 10.72
CA ARG A 83 -6.48 -22.21 10.42
C ARG A 83 -5.26 -21.99 11.31
N ILE A 84 -4.76 -20.76 11.45
CA ILE A 84 -3.58 -20.49 12.27
C ILE A 84 -3.85 -20.74 13.76
N THR A 85 -5.06 -20.46 14.24
CA THR A 85 -5.46 -20.66 15.64
C THR A 85 -5.50 -22.15 15.97
N ALA A 86 -6.16 -22.95 15.14
CA ALA A 86 -6.18 -24.40 15.29
C ALA A 86 -4.75 -24.98 15.23
N ALA A 87 -3.96 -24.56 14.24
CA ALA A 87 -2.58 -25.02 14.11
C ALA A 87 -1.71 -24.65 15.33
N ARG A 88 -1.93 -23.49 15.97
CA ARG A 88 -1.21 -23.09 17.19
C ARG A 88 -1.62 -23.94 18.40
N ALA A 89 -2.87 -24.37 18.47
CA ALA A 89 -3.40 -25.21 19.54
C ALA A 89 -2.98 -26.69 19.41
N THR A 90 -2.72 -27.18 18.20
CA THR A 90 -2.30 -28.57 17.95
C THR A 90 -0.80 -28.76 18.21
N PRO A 91 -0.32 -29.77 18.95
CA PRO A 91 1.12 -30.03 19.12
C PRO A 91 1.85 -30.28 17.78
N ALA A 92 3.16 -30.09 17.75
CA ALA A 92 3.99 -30.43 16.59
C ALA A 92 3.86 -31.93 16.24
N GLY A 93 3.68 -32.25 14.95
CA GLY A 93 3.36 -33.60 14.47
C GLY A 93 1.88 -34.00 14.64
N GLY A 94 1.09 -33.19 15.35
CA GLY A 94 -0.34 -33.44 15.53
C GLY A 94 -1.15 -33.10 14.28
N ARG A 95 -2.23 -33.84 14.08
CA ARG A 95 -3.21 -33.58 13.02
C ARG A 95 -4.41 -32.80 13.55
N PHE A 96 -5.00 -31.99 12.69
CA PHE A 96 -6.19 -31.22 13.00
C PHE A 96 -7.04 -30.95 11.76
N LEU A 97 -8.33 -30.73 11.97
CA LEU A 97 -9.32 -30.47 10.92
C LEU A 97 -9.84 -29.04 11.07
N VAL A 98 -9.79 -28.25 9.98
CA VAL A 98 -10.40 -26.91 9.91
C VAL A 98 -11.09 -26.76 8.58
N ALA A 99 -12.36 -26.32 8.60
CA ALA A 99 -13.16 -26.09 7.39
C ALA A 99 -13.21 -27.29 6.42
N GLY A 100 -13.14 -28.52 6.94
CA GLY A 100 -13.13 -29.76 6.15
C GLY A 100 -11.77 -30.12 5.54
N GLU A 101 -10.72 -29.30 5.75
CA GLU A 101 -9.34 -29.60 5.35
C GLU A 101 -8.58 -30.22 6.53
N GLU A 102 -7.95 -31.39 6.32
CA GLU A 102 -7.09 -32.04 7.30
C GLU A 102 -5.62 -31.61 7.11
N PHE A 103 -5.00 -31.19 8.20
CA PHE A 103 -3.63 -30.69 8.24
C PHE A 103 -2.81 -31.43 9.29
N GLU A 104 -1.53 -31.62 9.02
CA GLU A 104 -0.53 -32.09 9.99
C GLU A 104 0.41 -30.93 10.34
N ARG A 105 0.52 -30.56 11.63
CA ARG A 105 1.42 -29.49 12.08
C ARG A 105 2.87 -29.94 11.92
N CYS A 106 3.67 -29.20 11.16
CA CYS A 106 5.08 -29.54 11.01
C CYS A 106 5.84 -29.34 12.35
N GLY A 107 6.85 -30.19 12.58
CA GLY A 107 7.86 -30.00 13.63
C GLY A 107 8.60 -28.66 13.54
N SER A 108 9.22 -28.22 14.63
CA SER A 108 9.73 -26.85 14.84
C SER A 108 10.68 -26.36 13.74
N GLY A 109 10.14 -25.71 12.70
CA GLY A 109 10.81 -24.59 12.05
C GLY A 109 10.87 -23.41 13.02
N GLN A 110 11.79 -22.45 12.81
CA GLN A 110 11.98 -21.25 13.67
C GLN A 110 10.71 -20.86 14.42
N ALA A 111 10.77 -20.84 15.76
CA ALA A 111 9.68 -20.90 16.75
C ALA A 111 8.46 -19.95 16.55
N ARG A 112 8.51 -19.08 15.54
CA ARG A 112 7.51 -18.04 15.26
C ARG A 112 6.68 -18.30 14.01
N ARG A 113 7.10 -19.21 13.10
CA ARG A 113 6.33 -19.57 11.90
C ARG A 113 5.64 -20.92 12.08
N VAL A 114 4.37 -20.97 11.75
CA VAL A 114 3.55 -22.18 11.79
C VAL A 114 3.44 -22.73 10.38
N TYR A 115 4.08 -23.87 10.16
CA TYR A 115 3.95 -24.65 8.93
C TYR A 115 3.06 -25.86 9.16
N VAL A 116 2.31 -26.21 8.13
CA VAL A 116 1.49 -27.42 8.12
C VAL A 116 1.66 -28.15 6.79
N THR A 117 1.41 -29.44 6.79
CA THR A 117 1.26 -30.24 5.56
C THR A 117 -0.22 -30.54 5.39
N GLU A 118 -0.79 -30.18 4.24
CA GLU A 118 -2.14 -30.57 3.84
C GLU A 118 -2.16 -32.07 3.55
N VAL A 119 -2.94 -32.84 4.31
CA VAL A 119 -2.88 -34.32 4.27
C VAL A 119 -3.32 -34.86 2.91
N ALA A 120 -4.37 -34.28 2.32
CA ALA A 120 -4.90 -34.72 1.03
C ALA A 120 -3.95 -34.45 -0.14
N ALA A 121 -3.31 -33.28 -0.17
CA ALA A 121 -2.45 -32.84 -1.27
C ALA A 121 -0.95 -33.08 -1.04
N GLY A 122 -0.55 -33.45 0.19
CA GLY A 122 0.86 -33.55 0.59
C GLY A 122 1.62 -32.21 0.56
N ARG A 123 0.91 -31.08 0.43
CA ARG A 123 1.51 -29.76 0.19
C ARG A 123 1.83 -29.06 1.50
N ARG A 124 3.08 -28.57 1.62
CA ARG A 124 3.49 -27.74 2.76
C ARG A 124 2.99 -26.31 2.60
N ARG A 125 2.37 -25.77 3.65
CA ARG A 125 1.79 -24.42 3.74
C ARG A 125 2.41 -23.64 4.89
N ASN A 126 2.57 -22.34 4.71
CA ASN A 126 3.00 -21.42 5.74
C ASN A 126 1.79 -20.63 6.25
N LEU A 127 1.09 -21.16 7.26
CA LEU A 127 -0.12 -20.54 7.76
C LEU A 127 0.13 -19.17 8.39
N THR A 128 1.34 -18.91 8.90
CA THR A 128 1.71 -17.57 9.39
C THR A 128 1.76 -16.54 8.27
N HIS A 129 2.30 -16.92 7.12
CA HIS A 129 2.33 -16.03 5.96
C HIS A 129 0.93 -15.86 5.33
N GLU A 130 0.16 -16.94 5.22
CA GLU A 130 -1.21 -16.89 4.70
C GLU A 130 -2.11 -15.98 5.56
N GLU A 131 -2.02 -16.07 6.89
CA GLU A 131 -2.76 -15.18 7.78
C GLU A 131 -2.26 -13.73 7.71
N GLU A 132 -0.94 -13.50 7.67
CA GLU A 132 -0.41 -12.15 7.51
C GLU A 132 -0.88 -11.49 6.21
N ALA A 133 -0.83 -12.22 5.11
CA ALA A 133 -1.30 -11.73 3.81
C ALA A 133 -2.81 -11.43 3.84
N ALA A 134 -3.62 -12.34 4.40
CA ALA A 134 -5.06 -12.15 4.51
C ALA A 134 -5.43 -10.94 5.39
N PHE A 135 -4.75 -10.75 6.52
CA PHE A 135 -4.94 -9.60 7.39
C PHE A 135 -4.64 -8.29 6.67
N TRP A 136 -3.47 -8.19 6.02
CA TRP A 136 -3.06 -6.96 5.35
C TRP A 136 -3.88 -6.64 4.10
N SER A 137 -4.36 -7.67 3.37
CA SER A 137 -5.35 -7.49 2.30
C SER A 137 -6.63 -6.85 2.83
N TRP A 138 -7.21 -7.43 3.89
CA TRP A 138 -8.44 -6.92 4.51
C TRP A 138 -8.27 -5.50 5.05
N ALA A 139 -7.23 -5.26 5.86
CA ALA A 139 -6.98 -3.96 6.47
C ALA A 139 -6.77 -2.87 5.41
N THR A 140 -6.01 -3.18 4.34
CA THR A 140 -5.83 -2.26 3.22
C THR A 140 -7.16 -1.91 2.56
N VAL A 141 -7.96 -2.93 2.21
CA VAL A 141 -9.23 -2.70 1.49
C VAL A 141 -10.20 -1.89 2.33
N GLU A 142 -10.35 -2.20 3.62
CA GLU A 142 -11.28 -1.47 4.48
C GLU A 142 -10.81 -0.03 4.74
N VAL A 143 -9.52 0.20 5.03
CA VAL A 143 -9.02 1.58 5.21
C VAL A 143 -9.21 2.40 3.94
N LEU A 144 -8.84 1.87 2.77
CA LEU A 144 -9.04 2.58 1.50
C LEU A 144 -10.54 2.82 1.19
N ARG A 145 -11.42 1.88 1.52
CA ARG A 145 -12.87 2.02 1.34
C ARG A 145 -13.45 3.12 2.23
N HIS A 146 -13.07 3.16 3.50
CA HIS A 146 -13.62 4.13 4.47
C HIS A 146 -13.06 5.54 4.30
N THR A 147 -11.83 5.67 3.80
CA THR A 147 -11.13 6.97 3.75
C THR A 147 -11.01 7.54 2.33
N GLY A 148 -10.98 6.69 1.30
CA GLY A 148 -10.75 7.11 -0.08
C GLY A 148 -9.34 7.67 -0.36
N ILE A 149 -8.40 7.54 0.58
CA ILE A 149 -7.02 8.02 0.43
C ILE A 149 -6.25 7.17 -0.58
N ARG A 150 -5.15 7.72 -1.08
CA ARG A 150 -4.22 6.97 -1.95
C ARG A 150 -3.47 5.92 -1.14
N ILE A 151 -3.00 4.85 -1.80
CA ILE A 151 -2.23 3.81 -1.11
C ILE A 151 -0.95 4.38 -0.48
N GLU A 152 -0.35 5.40 -1.12
CA GLU A 152 0.83 6.11 -0.64
C GLU A 152 0.55 6.81 0.68
N GLU A 153 -0.55 7.58 0.71
CA GLU A 153 -1.01 8.29 1.89
C GLU A 153 -1.36 7.32 3.03
N MET A 154 -1.97 6.17 2.69
CA MET A 154 -2.25 5.10 3.65
C MET A 154 -0.97 4.53 4.26
N LEU A 155 0.07 4.29 3.44
CA LEU A 155 1.37 3.77 3.89
C LEU A 155 2.13 4.78 4.75
N GLU A 156 1.83 6.07 4.61
CA GLU A 156 2.39 7.16 5.42
C GLU A 156 1.62 7.40 6.73
N LEU A 157 0.49 6.72 6.97
CA LEU A 157 -0.25 6.85 8.22
C LEU A 157 0.59 6.36 9.41
N THR A 158 0.66 7.19 10.44
CA THR A 158 1.37 6.89 11.69
C THR A 158 0.42 7.01 12.88
N HIS A 159 0.89 6.62 14.07
CA HIS A 159 0.13 6.87 15.30
C HIS A 159 -0.12 8.37 15.56
N HIS A 160 0.71 9.26 15.01
CA HIS A 160 0.52 10.72 15.09
C HIS A 160 -0.58 11.24 14.17
N SER A 161 -1.05 10.43 13.22
CA SER A 161 -2.16 10.80 12.33
C SER A 161 -3.50 10.86 13.05
N PHE A 162 -3.62 10.36 14.30
CA PHE A 162 -4.86 10.45 15.07
C PHE A 162 -4.94 11.79 15.82
N ILE A 163 -6.02 12.52 15.59
CA ILE A 163 -6.30 13.80 16.24
C ILE A 163 -7.67 13.74 16.91
N ALA A 164 -7.77 14.17 18.16
CA ALA A 164 -9.05 14.43 18.79
C ALA A 164 -9.51 15.85 18.42
N TYR A 165 -10.67 15.97 17.77
CA TYR A 165 -11.23 17.25 17.37
C TYR A 165 -12.52 17.52 18.13
N THR A 166 -12.60 18.67 18.80
CA THR A 166 -13.81 19.10 19.50
C THR A 166 -14.67 19.93 18.55
N LEU A 167 -15.91 19.48 18.27
CA LEU A 167 -16.84 20.21 17.42
C LEU A 167 -17.18 21.58 18.06
N PRO A 168 -16.99 22.70 17.34
CA PRO A 168 -17.25 24.03 17.90
C PRO A 168 -18.72 24.26 18.27
N THR A 169 -19.64 23.57 17.62
CA THR A 169 -21.09 23.73 17.78
C THR A 169 -21.67 22.89 18.90
N THR A 170 -21.17 21.67 19.12
CA THR A 170 -21.73 20.71 20.08
C THR A 170 -20.82 20.45 21.29
N GLY A 171 -19.53 20.79 21.21
CA GLY A 171 -18.54 20.44 22.24
C GLY A 171 -18.16 18.96 22.25
N GLU A 172 -18.67 18.16 21.31
CA GLU A 172 -18.39 16.73 21.20
C GLU A 172 -16.96 16.49 20.69
N VAL A 173 -16.22 15.57 21.32
CA VAL A 173 -14.88 15.17 20.89
C VAL A 173 -14.99 13.99 19.93
N VAL A 174 -14.60 14.20 18.67
CA VAL A 174 -14.59 13.18 17.64
C VAL A 174 -13.16 12.80 17.22
N PRO A 175 -12.87 11.51 17.00
CA PRO A 175 -11.60 11.10 16.45
C PRO A 175 -11.51 11.45 14.95
N MET A 176 -10.41 12.09 14.57
CA MET A 176 -10.07 12.41 13.19
C MET A 176 -8.76 11.76 12.79
N LEU A 177 -8.64 11.48 11.49
CA LEU A 177 -7.45 10.98 10.84
C LEU A 177 -6.87 12.08 9.95
N GLN A 178 -5.69 12.57 10.33
CA GLN A 178 -4.91 13.53 9.57
C GLN A 178 -4.11 12.82 8.49
N VAL A 179 -4.33 13.23 7.25
CA VAL A 179 -3.62 12.76 6.07
C VAL A 179 -2.69 13.88 5.63
N ALA A 180 -1.38 13.62 5.71
CA ALA A 180 -0.36 14.57 5.31
C ALA A 180 -0.50 14.92 3.81
N PRO A 181 -0.15 16.16 3.41
CA PRO A 181 -0.17 16.56 2.02
C PRO A 181 0.81 15.72 1.19
N SER A 182 0.35 15.12 0.10
CA SER A 182 1.22 14.43 -0.87
C SER A 182 1.38 15.29 -2.11
N LYS A 183 2.63 15.66 -2.47
CA LYS A 183 3.19 16.39 -3.66
C LYS A 183 2.37 17.48 -4.39
N THR A 184 1.06 17.34 -4.51
CA THR A 184 0.10 18.25 -5.17
C THR A 184 -1.20 18.44 -4.37
N ASP A 185 -1.34 17.82 -3.20
CA ASP A 185 -2.57 17.77 -2.41
C ASP A 185 -2.50 18.62 -1.14
N SER A 186 -3.66 19.05 -0.65
CA SER A 186 -3.77 19.74 0.64
C SER A 186 -3.86 18.73 1.78
N GLU A 187 -3.44 19.13 2.97
CA GLU A 187 -3.69 18.37 4.19
C GLU A 187 -5.21 18.14 4.38
N ARG A 188 -5.59 16.93 4.79
CA ARG A 188 -7.00 16.55 5.01
C ARG A 188 -7.20 15.97 6.39
N LEU A 189 -8.30 16.36 7.03
CA LEU A 189 -8.80 15.73 8.26
C LEU A 189 -10.05 14.91 7.90
N LEU A 190 -9.98 13.60 8.12
CA LEU A 190 -11.07 12.67 7.87
C LEU A 190 -11.71 12.24 9.19
N LEU A 191 -13.04 12.27 9.28
CA LEU A 191 -13.73 11.74 10.45
C LEU A 191 -13.54 10.23 10.55
N VAL A 192 -13.19 9.72 11.73
CA VAL A 192 -13.08 8.28 11.95
C VAL A 192 -14.46 7.74 12.35
N SER A 193 -15.15 7.12 11.38
CA SER A 193 -16.39 6.39 11.64
C SER A 193 -16.14 5.17 12.55
N PRO A 194 -17.15 4.66 13.29
CA PRO A 194 -17.00 3.48 14.13
C PRO A 194 -16.40 2.26 13.40
N GLU A 195 -16.81 2.00 12.17
CA GLU A 195 -16.31 0.88 11.36
C GLU A 195 -14.82 1.04 11.01
N LEU A 196 -14.38 2.27 10.73
CA LEU A 196 -12.97 2.59 10.49
C LEU A 196 -12.17 2.48 11.80
N ALA A 197 -12.76 2.86 12.93
CA ALA A 197 -12.12 2.73 14.24
C ALA A 197 -11.84 1.26 14.59
N GLU A 198 -12.75 0.34 14.26
CA GLU A 198 -12.54 -1.11 14.47
C GLU A 198 -11.36 -1.63 13.64
N VAL A 199 -11.27 -1.23 12.36
CA VAL A 199 -10.19 -1.64 11.46
C VAL A 199 -8.84 -1.07 11.94
N LEU A 200 -8.78 0.22 12.24
CA LEU A 200 -7.56 0.87 12.72
C LEU A 200 -7.11 0.31 14.07
N THR A 201 -8.06 0.01 14.96
CA THR A 201 -7.80 -0.68 16.23
C THR A 201 -7.17 -2.05 15.98
N ALA A 202 -7.72 -2.85 15.07
CA ALA A 202 -7.15 -4.17 14.73
C ALA A 202 -5.72 -4.06 14.18
N VAL A 203 -5.45 -3.06 13.34
CA VAL A 203 -4.10 -2.75 12.82
C VAL A 203 -3.15 -2.40 13.96
N ILE A 204 -3.55 -1.48 14.84
CA ILE A 204 -2.75 -1.06 15.99
C ILE A 204 -2.45 -2.25 16.92
N PHE A 205 -3.45 -3.08 17.24
CA PHE A 205 -3.24 -4.26 18.08
C PHE A 205 -2.26 -5.25 17.46
N ARG A 206 -2.38 -5.49 16.14
CA ARG A 206 -1.47 -6.39 15.43
C ARG A 206 -0.04 -5.87 15.44
N VAL A 207 0.16 -4.61 15.07
CA VAL A 207 1.50 -3.99 14.99
C VAL A 207 2.16 -3.88 16.35
N ARG A 208 1.38 -3.49 17.36
CA ARG A 208 1.87 -3.38 18.74
C ARG A 208 2.29 -4.74 19.28
N ALA A 209 1.65 -5.83 18.86
CA ALA A 209 2.02 -7.21 19.19
C ALA A 209 2.25 -7.46 20.70
N GLY A 210 1.49 -6.77 21.56
CA GLY A 210 1.60 -6.84 23.02
C GLY A 210 2.59 -5.86 23.67
N ASN A 211 3.35 -5.09 22.89
CA ASN A 211 4.23 -4.03 23.41
C ASN A 211 3.44 -2.84 23.96
N ALA A 212 4.09 -1.95 24.71
CA ALA A 212 3.44 -0.73 25.22
C ALA A 212 3.14 0.30 24.11
N ALA A 213 4.03 0.39 23.12
CA ALA A 213 3.95 1.32 21.99
C ALA A 213 4.13 0.61 20.65
N LEU A 214 3.77 1.27 19.55
CA LEU A 214 4.07 0.77 18.21
C LEU A 214 5.59 0.80 17.99
N PRO A 215 6.18 -0.23 17.34
CA PRO A 215 7.58 -0.18 16.92
C PRO A 215 7.82 1.03 16.01
N LEU A 216 8.97 1.67 16.20
CA LEU A 216 9.43 2.76 15.34
C LEU A 216 10.22 2.17 14.18
N VAL A 217 9.81 2.50 12.96
CA VAL A 217 10.46 2.02 11.74
C VAL A 217 10.73 3.18 10.79
N SER A 218 11.79 3.09 9.99
CA SER A 218 12.10 4.05 8.94
C SER A 218 11.57 3.56 7.60
N ALA A 219 10.91 4.46 6.86
CA ALA A 219 10.47 4.21 5.49
C ALA A 219 11.44 4.87 4.51
N TYR A 220 11.69 4.20 3.39
CA TYR A 220 12.50 4.75 2.30
C TYR A 220 11.60 5.45 1.30
N ASP A 221 11.79 6.76 1.12
CA ASP A 221 11.16 7.51 0.04
C ASP A 221 11.97 7.28 -1.25
N VAL A 222 11.37 6.59 -2.20
CA VAL A 222 12.02 6.25 -3.48
C VAL A 222 12.25 7.50 -4.36
N PHE A 223 11.45 8.54 -4.19
CA PHE A 223 11.55 9.76 -4.98
C PHE A 223 12.57 10.73 -4.41
N GLU A 224 12.59 10.90 -3.10
CA GLU A 224 13.58 11.74 -2.43
C GLU A 224 14.90 11.00 -2.19
N GLN A 225 14.89 9.67 -2.34
CA GLN A 225 16.02 8.76 -2.09
C GLN A 225 16.55 8.86 -0.66
N THR A 226 15.68 9.23 0.29
CA THR A 226 16.00 9.46 1.70
C THR A 226 15.23 8.50 2.58
N TRP A 227 15.77 8.25 3.78
CA TRP A 227 15.07 7.53 4.83
C TRP A 227 14.34 8.52 5.73
N SER A 228 13.09 8.20 6.07
CA SER A 228 12.36 8.92 7.10
C SER A 228 13.04 8.73 8.47
N PRO A 229 12.86 9.67 9.41
CA PRO A 229 13.13 9.38 10.81
C PRO A 229 12.32 8.14 11.27
N PRO A 230 12.75 7.45 12.35
CA PRO A 230 11.97 6.36 12.92
C PRO A 230 10.60 6.85 13.38
N MET A 231 9.53 6.31 12.81
CA MET A 231 8.15 6.74 13.05
C MET A 231 7.24 5.55 13.38
N PRO A 232 6.16 5.75 14.16
CA PRO A 232 5.22 4.69 14.53
C PRO A 232 4.20 4.45 13.41
N PHE A 233 4.65 3.93 12.27
CA PHE A 233 3.78 3.65 11.12
C PHE A 233 2.69 2.63 11.47
N LEU A 234 1.47 2.84 10.97
CA LEU A 234 0.37 1.89 11.16
C LEU A 234 0.51 0.67 10.25
N PHE A 235 1.01 0.88 9.04
CA PHE A 235 1.19 -0.20 8.06
C PHE A 235 2.64 -0.66 8.07
N GLN A 236 2.97 -1.49 9.06
CA GLN A 236 4.26 -2.14 9.20
C GLN A 236 4.10 -3.63 9.54
N ARG A 237 5.07 -4.46 9.16
CA ARG A 237 5.08 -5.88 9.48
C ARG A 237 6.45 -6.34 9.94
N ARG A 238 6.46 -7.47 10.65
CA ARG A 238 7.73 -8.10 11.00
C ARG A 238 8.21 -9.00 9.89
N TYR A 239 9.29 -8.57 9.23
CA TYR A 239 9.96 -9.33 8.18
C TYR A 239 11.22 -9.97 8.73
N GLY A 240 11.15 -11.28 9.01
CA GLY A 240 12.24 -11.99 9.67
C GLY A 240 12.38 -11.55 11.13
N THR A 241 13.49 -10.89 11.45
CA THR A 241 13.81 -10.38 12.80
C THR A 241 13.49 -8.90 12.99
N GLU A 242 13.13 -8.18 11.92
CA GLU A 242 12.97 -6.72 11.95
C GLU A 242 11.55 -6.31 11.61
N ASP A 243 11.07 -5.23 12.24
CA ASP A 243 9.86 -4.54 11.81
C ASP A 243 10.18 -3.59 10.66
N ARG A 244 9.37 -3.64 9.60
CA ARG A 244 9.56 -2.85 8.38
C ARG A 244 8.22 -2.29 7.90
N PRO A 245 8.18 -1.07 7.32
CA PRO A 245 6.99 -0.58 6.66
C PRO A 245 6.51 -1.54 5.58
N LEU A 246 5.20 -1.60 5.38
CA LEU A 246 4.64 -2.31 4.23
C LEU A 246 5.05 -1.60 2.94
N THR A 247 5.27 -2.39 1.91
CA THR A 247 5.56 -1.88 0.57
C THR A 247 4.34 -2.03 -0.31
N ARG A 248 4.22 -1.16 -1.33
CA ARG A 248 3.15 -1.25 -2.34
C ARG A 248 3.17 -2.62 -3.04
N SER A 249 4.37 -3.15 -3.31
CA SER A 249 4.55 -4.47 -3.92
C SER A 249 3.97 -5.59 -3.05
N PHE A 250 4.24 -5.57 -1.74
CA PHE A 250 3.71 -6.58 -0.83
C PHE A 250 2.18 -6.52 -0.75
N ILE A 251 1.59 -5.32 -0.65
CA ILE A 251 0.13 -5.16 -0.65
C ILE A 251 -0.47 -5.69 -1.96
N ARG A 252 0.17 -5.37 -3.10
CA ARG A 252 -0.27 -5.86 -4.41
C ARG A 252 -0.26 -7.39 -4.47
N GLU A 253 0.81 -8.02 -4.00
CA GLU A 253 0.93 -9.48 -3.93
C GLU A 253 -0.20 -10.10 -3.08
N CYS A 254 -0.48 -9.50 -1.91
CA CYS A 254 -1.56 -9.97 -1.03
C CYS A 254 -2.93 -9.86 -1.72
N LEU A 255 -3.24 -8.73 -2.36
CA LEU A 255 -4.53 -8.52 -3.04
C LEU A 255 -4.72 -9.42 -4.27
N VAL A 256 -3.65 -9.67 -5.02
CA VAL A 256 -3.67 -10.63 -6.14
C VAL A 256 -3.95 -12.04 -5.63
N ALA A 257 -3.27 -12.47 -4.58
CA ALA A 257 -3.50 -13.78 -3.96
C ALA A 257 -4.95 -13.92 -3.45
N THR A 258 -5.48 -12.89 -2.77
CA THR A 258 -6.89 -12.85 -2.34
C THR A 258 -7.85 -13.00 -3.51
N SER A 259 -7.62 -12.26 -4.59
CA SER A 259 -8.53 -12.24 -5.75
C SER A 259 -8.53 -13.55 -6.51
N GLN A 260 -7.36 -14.18 -6.65
CA GLN A 260 -7.22 -15.52 -7.23
C GLN A 260 -7.96 -16.57 -6.38
N SER A 261 -7.77 -16.54 -5.05
CA SER A 261 -8.46 -17.46 -4.15
C SER A 261 -9.97 -17.29 -4.17
N ALA A 262 -10.47 -16.07 -4.39
CA ALA A 262 -11.89 -15.77 -4.42
C ALA A 262 -12.50 -15.84 -5.83
N GLN A 263 -11.71 -16.21 -6.85
CA GLN A 263 -12.12 -16.28 -8.26
C GLN A 263 -12.77 -14.97 -8.76
N ILE A 264 -12.33 -13.83 -8.25
CA ILE A 264 -12.83 -12.52 -8.68
C ILE A 264 -12.23 -12.23 -10.06
N THR A 265 -13.06 -12.29 -11.09
CA THR A 265 -12.68 -12.04 -12.49
C THR A 265 -13.35 -10.78 -13.02
N VAL A 266 -12.67 -10.09 -13.93
CA VAL A 266 -13.25 -9.03 -14.76
C VAL A 266 -13.37 -9.59 -16.17
N ALA A 267 -14.59 -9.77 -16.68
CA ALA A 267 -14.82 -10.21 -18.06
C ALA A 267 -14.05 -11.48 -18.48
N GLY A 268 -13.78 -12.40 -17.55
CA GLY A 268 -13.04 -13.65 -17.79
C GLY A 268 -11.54 -13.60 -17.47
N ASP A 269 -10.97 -12.41 -17.23
CA ASP A 269 -9.55 -12.25 -16.89
C ASP A 269 -9.32 -12.07 -15.37
N PRO A 270 -8.18 -12.57 -14.82
CA PRO A 270 -7.77 -12.29 -13.45
C PRO A 270 -7.60 -10.79 -13.21
N LEU A 271 -8.13 -10.30 -12.09
CA LEU A 271 -8.09 -8.89 -11.73
C LEU A 271 -6.65 -8.41 -11.44
N GLU A 272 -6.10 -7.58 -12.32
CA GLU A 272 -4.81 -6.92 -12.06
C GLU A 272 -5.02 -5.74 -11.10
N TRP A 273 -4.72 -5.95 -9.82
CA TRP A 273 -4.65 -4.88 -8.83
C TRP A 273 -3.41 -4.02 -9.10
N ARG A 274 -3.66 -2.77 -9.52
CA ARG A 274 -2.65 -1.72 -9.54
C ARG A 274 -3.19 -0.57 -8.71
N PRO A 275 -2.68 -0.34 -7.49
CA PRO A 275 -3.07 0.86 -6.76
C PRO A 275 -2.74 2.10 -7.60
N THR A 276 -3.62 3.10 -7.57
CA THR A 276 -3.47 4.34 -8.34
C THR A 276 -2.22 5.08 -7.92
N THR A 277 -1.19 5.07 -8.77
CA THR A 277 0.04 5.84 -8.58
C THR A 277 -0.18 7.30 -8.97
N SER A 278 0.57 8.21 -8.33
CA SER A 278 0.67 9.63 -8.70
C SER A 278 1.42 9.89 -10.02
N GLU A 279 1.67 8.86 -10.83
CA GLU A 279 2.47 8.94 -12.07
C GLU A 279 1.82 9.75 -13.21
N GLY A 280 0.67 10.37 -12.97
CA GLY A 280 -0.13 11.04 -14.01
C GLY A 280 -0.28 12.55 -13.89
N SER A 281 0.17 13.19 -12.82
CA SER A 281 -0.12 14.61 -12.57
C SER A 281 1.14 15.34 -12.13
N SER A 282 1.88 15.81 -13.12
CA SER A 282 2.74 16.99 -12.96
C SER A 282 2.35 17.98 -14.05
#